data_AF-A0A260S074-F1
#
_entry.id   AF-A0A260S074-F1
#
_cell.length_a   1.000
_cell.length_b   1.000
_cell.length_c   1.000
_cell.angle_alpha   90.00
_cell.angle_beta   90.00
_cell.angle_gamma   90.00
#
_symmetry.space_group_name_H-M   'P 1'
#
loop_
_entity.id
_entity.type
_entity.pdbx_description
1 polymer ?
#
loop_
_entity_poly.entity_id
_entity_poly.type
_entity_poly.pdbx_seq_one_letter_code
_entity_poly.pdbx_strand_id
1 'polypeptide(L)'
;MPSTFPRRGTFSDNPDDYAESIRAVCAQRDRWLDYGLKAGPSDRTAAESAVAQLYRRSGYREPKFVWVPSPPAAAALITARTLAKNASVAARIATVLSDSRHRMDQRIDRRRIEWPRWYFHQNPNVRGDREARVTVATRSPEDAARAGISPDPIIRRTVRNSLHTSLFDGVATAVRSLAPHPFGSITWYGQQEAHRVAYYDIYRSFGLMTFGREDNELLDIQSALVESTGWWWAFDDIAVMSERPTALHTEPIPDPVHGEVRLHNSSSPAVEFGDGSGVHVLNGTVVPKWVIHDPTVERITVERNVEIRRSAIERMGWDAYLDRAGLRLVDTDDDPGNPGCTLQLFATPAGWGDEGRILLAVNGSRERDGERRRYGLRVPGAFSSAVDAAGWTYGLAGADYGRLLRRT
;
A
#
# COMPACT_ATOMS: atom_id res chain seq x y z
N MET A 1 -27.00 -35.01 -11.69
CA MET A 1 -28.08 -34.47 -10.85
C MET A 1 -27.85 -32.98 -10.64
N PRO A 2 -28.90 -32.14 -10.64
CA PRO A 2 -28.75 -30.73 -10.26
C PRO A 2 -28.28 -30.65 -8.81
N SER A 3 -27.37 -29.71 -8.51
CA SER A 3 -26.87 -29.44 -7.16
C SER A 3 -28.04 -29.03 -6.25
N THR A 4 -28.22 -29.73 -5.13
CA THR A 4 -29.24 -29.45 -4.10
C THR A 4 -28.78 -28.46 -3.02
N PHE A 5 -27.74 -27.67 -3.28
CA PHE A 5 -27.38 -26.55 -2.41
C PHE A 5 -27.46 -25.24 -3.20
N PRO A 6 -28.40 -24.34 -2.86
CA PRO A 6 -28.43 -23.02 -3.45
C PRO A 6 -27.24 -22.23 -2.88
N ARG A 7 -26.29 -21.85 -3.74
CA ARG A 7 -25.51 -20.63 -3.51
C ARG A 7 -26.54 -19.57 -3.15
N ARG A 8 -26.50 -18.99 -1.95
CA ARG A 8 -27.47 -17.95 -1.57
C ARG A 8 -27.30 -16.72 -2.48
N GLY A 9 -28.01 -16.73 -3.60
CA GLY A 9 -28.78 -15.65 -4.22
C GLY A 9 -28.09 -14.37 -4.68
N THR A 10 -26.77 -14.20 -4.53
CA THR A 10 -26.13 -12.89 -4.77
C THR A 10 -25.33 -12.78 -6.06
N PHE A 11 -24.60 -13.83 -6.44
CA PHE A 11 -23.86 -13.85 -7.71
C PHE A 11 -24.32 -14.98 -8.62
N SER A 12 -24.34 -14.70 -9.92
CA SER A 12 -24.76 -15.63 -10.96
C SER A 12 -23.82 -16.84 -11.06
N ASP A 13 -24.37 -17.99 -11.47
CA ASP A 13 -23.57 -19.16 -11.85
C ASP A 13 -22.93 -19.00 -13.23
N ASN A 14 -23.38 -18.02 -14.02
CA ASN A 14 -22.77 -17.64 -15.29
C ASN A 14 -21.45 -16.87 -15.02
N PRO A 15 -20.30 -17.33 -15.56
CA PRO A 15 -19.01 -16.68 -15.36
C PRO A 15 -18.95 -15.21 -15.74
N ASP A 16 -19.66 -14.77 -16.79
CA ASP A 16 -19.63 -13.39 -17.26
C ASP A 16 -20.48 -12.47 -16.37
N ASP A 17 -21.67 -12.92 -15.97
CA ASP A 17 -22.52 -12.19 -15.01
C ASP A 17 -21.83 -12.07 -13.63
N TYR A 18 -21.10 -13.12 -13.22
CA TYR A 18 -20.31 -13.09 -12.00
C TYR A 18 -19.14 -12.10 -12.12
N ALA A 19 -18.43 -12.10 -13.25
CA ALA A 19 -17.38 -11.11 -13.52
C ALA A 19 -17.91 -9.67 -13.52
N GLU A 20 -19.11 -9.42 -14.05
CA GLU A 20 -19.76 -8.10 -13.97
C GLU A 20 -20.06 -7.70 -12.52
N SER A 21 -20.50 -8.66 -11.70
CA SER A 21 -20.72 -8.43 -10.27
C SER A 21 -19.42 -8.10 -9.53
N ILE A 22 -18.31 -8.74 -9.89
CA ILE A 22 -16.97 -8.43 -9.37
C ILE A 22 -16.49 -7.05 -9.85
N ARG A 23 -16.80 -6.64 -11.08
CA ARG A 23 -16.51 -5.27 -11.54
C ARG A 23 -17.23 -4.23 -10.68
N ALA A 24 -18.48 -4.47 -10.29
CA ALA A 24 -19.20 -3.59 -9.38
C ALA A 24 -18.53 -3.52 -7.99
N VAL A 25 -17.98 -4.63 -7.48
CA VAL A 25 -17.15 -4.66 -6.27
C VAL A 25 -15.89 -3.79 -6.44
N CYS A 26 -15.19 -3.89 -7.58
CA CYS A 26 -14.03 -3.04 -7.89
C CYS A 26 -14.41 -1.55 -7.91
N ALA A 27 -15.55 -1.19 -8.50
CA ALA A 27 -16.02 0.19 -8.52
C ALA A 27 -16.34 0.73 -7.11
N GLN A 28 -16.95 -0.08 -6.23
CA GLN A 28 -17.18 0.31 -4.84
C GLN A 28 -15.85 0.45 -4.09
N ARG A 29 -14.89 -0.43 -4.35
CA ARG A 29 -13.54 -0.32 -3.80
C ARG A 29 -12.85 0.97 -4.24
N ASP A 30 -12.95 1.35 -5.51
CA ASP A 30 -12.34 2.59 -6.03
C ASP A 30 -12.91 3.83 -5.33
N ARG A 31 -14.23 3.85 -5.04
CA ARG A 31 -14.82 4.92 -4.20
C ARG A 31 -14.21 4.99 -2.80
N TRP A 32 -13.97 3.84 -2.18
CA TRP A 32 -13.30 3.78 -0.88
C TRP A 32 -11.84 4.21 -0.94
N LEU A 33 -11.15 3.94 -2.06
CA LEU A 33 -9.82 4.47 -2.31
C LEU A 33 -9.85 6.00 -2.40
N ASP A 34 -10.81 6.57 -3.13
CA ASP A 34 -10.97 8.02 -3.26
C ASP A 34 -11.20 8.71 -1.91
N TYR A 35 -12.02 8.12 -1.03
CA TYR A 35 -12.17 8.63 0.34
C TYR A 35 -10.85 8.59 1.11
N GLY A 36 -10.11 7.48 1.03
CA GLY A 36 -8.81 7.33 1.70
C GLY A 36 -7.71 8.25 1.20
N LEU A 37 -7.80 8.71 -0.06
CA LEU A 37 -6.86 9.62 -0.71
C LEU A 37 -7.31 11.08 -0.71
N LYS A 38 -8.51 11.37 -0.18
CA LYS A 38 -9.10 12.71 -0.23
C LYS A 38 -8.19 13.75 0.43
N ALA A 39 -7.90 14.81 -0.32
CA ALA A 39 -7.25 16.02 0.16
C ALA A 39 -8.25 17.19 0.23
N GLY A 40 -7.90 18.23 0.98
CA GLY A 40 -8.77 19.37 1.27
C GLY A 40 -9.40 19.30 2.66
N PRO A 41 -10.30 20.23 3.03
CA PRO A 41 -10.78 20.37 4.40
C PRO A 41 -11.53 19.14 4.92
N SER A 42 -11.42 18.88 6.22
CA SER A 42 -12.26 17.90 6.90
C SER A 42 -13.71 18.40 7.02
N ASP A 43 -14.67 17.48 6.95
CA ASP A 43 -16.02 17.75 7.42
C ASP A 43 -16.03 17.62 8.95
N ARG A 44 -15.75 18.74 9.62
CA ARG A 44 -15.62 18.75 11.08
C ARG A 44 -16.91 18.31 11.77
N THR A 45 -18.06 18.75 11.28
CA THR A 45 -19.36 18.42 11.87
C THR A 45 -19.64 16.92 11.84
N ALA A 46 -19.44 16.28 10.69
CA ALA A 46 -19.62 14.83 10.57
C ALA A 46 -18.60 14.05 11.42
N ALA A 47 -17.34 14.49 11.42
CA ALA A 47 -16.27 13.87 12.19
C ALA A 47 -16.53 13.93 13.70
N GLU A 48 -16.86 15.11 14.22
CA GLU A 48 -17.17 15.32 15.63
C GLU A 48 -18.38 14.49 16.07
N SER A 49 -19.44 14.46 15.25
CA SER A 49 -20.62 13.61 15.50
C SER A 49 -20.26 12.12 15.58
N ALA A 50 -19.44 11.62 14.66
CA ALA A 50 -19.01 10.23 14.63
C ALA A 50 -18.13 9.87 15.84
N VAL A 51 -17.14 10.71 16.18
CA VAL A 51 -16.31 10.50 17.38
C VAL A 51 -17.15 10.57 18.66
N ALA A 52 -18.07 11.53 18.78
CA ALA A 52 -18.97 11.63 19.92
C ALA A 52 -19.82 10.36 20.12
N GLN A 53 -20.27 9.74 19.04
CA GLN A 53 -20.97 8.45 19.09
C GLN A 53 -20.07 7.33 19.62
N LEU A 54 -18.78 7.27 19.22
CA LEU A 54 -17.84 6.29 19.75
C LEU A 54 -17.57 6.48 21.25
N TYR A 55 -17.47 7.72 21.72
CA TYR A 55 -17.34 8.02 23.16
C TYR A 55 -18.57 7.54 23.93
N ARG A 56 -19.78 7.89 23.48
CA ARG A 56 -21.03 7.45 24.11
C ARG A 56 -21.16 5.93 24.16
N ARG A 57 -20.87 5.24 23.05
CA ARG A 57 -20.89 3.76 22.99
C ARG A 57 -19.82 3.11 23.88
N SER A 58 -18.76 3.84 24.20
CA SER A 58 -17.69 3.38 25.10
C SER A 58 -17.96 3.73 26.57
N GLY A 59 -19.11 4.34 26.89
CA GLY A 59 -19.48 4.73 28.25
C GLY A 59 -18.91 6.08 28.71
N TYR A 60 -18.41 6.90 27.79
CA TYR A 60 -17.85 8.22 28.07
C TYR A 60 -18.79 9.34 27.62
N ARG A 61 -18.61 10.52 28.22
CA ARG A 61 -19.28 11.74 27.77
C ARG A 61 -18.68 12.21 26.44
N GLU A 62 -19.41 13.07 25.75
CA GLU A 62 -18.88 13.72 24.55
C GLU A 62 -17.62 14.54 24.89
N PRO A 63 -16.53 14.38 24.12
CA PRO A 63 -15.29 15.08 24.38
C PRO A 63 -15.35 16.53 23.88
N LYS A 64 -14.44 17.36 24.37
CA LYS A 64 -14.11 18.62 23.68
C LYS A 64 -13.25 18.32 22.45
N PHE A 65 -13.64 18.87 21.32
CA PHE A 65 -12.88 18.71 20.08
C PHE A 65 -11.81 19.79 19.93
N VAL A 66 -10.58 19.37 19.62
CA VAL A 66 -9.46 20.26 19.32
C VAL A 66 -8.90 19.92 17.96
N TRP A 67 -9.08 20.82 17.00
CA TRP A 67 -8.55 20.67 15.65
C TRP A 67 -7.14 21.25 15.53
N VAL A 68 -6.26 20.48 14.90
CA VAL A 68 -4.89 20.87 14.58
C VAL A 68 -4.63 20.71 13.08
N PRO A 69 -3.70 21.49 12.49
CA PRO A 69 -3.49 21.49 11.04
C PRO A 69 -2.85 20.21 10.50
N SER A 70 -2.19 19.41 11.34
CA SER A 70 -1.42 18.23 10.92
C SER A 70 -1.18 17.23 12.07
N PRO A 71 -0.80 15.97 11.76
CA PRO A 71 -0.38 15.00 12.78
C PRO A 71 0.85 15.43 13.60
N PRO A 72 1.89 16.07 13.03
CA PRO A 72 2.96 16.67 13.83
C PRO A 72 2.47 17.74 14.83
N ALA A 73 1.52 18.60 14.42
CA ALA A 73 0.92 19.57 15.33
C ALA A 73 0.13 18.89 16.45
N ALA A 74 -0.53 17.75 16.17
CA ALA A 74 -1.15 16.91 17.19
C ALA A 74 -0.12 16.37 18.20
N ALA A 75 1.01 15.85 17.71
CA ALA A 75 2.09 15.33 18.55
C ALA A 75 2.61 16.40 19.53
N ALA A 76 2.87 17.61 19.02
CA ALA A 76 3.32 18.75 19.81
C ALA A 76 2.30 19.14 20.87
N LEU A 77 1.02 19.24 20.51
CA LEU A 77 -0.07 19.58 21.42
C LEU A 77 -0.22 18.54 22.55
N ILE A 78 -0.27 17.26 22.20
CA ILE A 78 -0.47 16.16 23.14
C ILE A 78 0.69 16.11 24.16
N THR A 79 1.92 16.28 23.67
CA THR A 79 3.12 16.32 24.52
C THR A 79 3.08 17.52 25.46
N ALA A 80 2.85 18.72 24.92
CA ALA A 80 2.83 19.95 25.71
C ALA A 80 1.76 19.94 26.82
N ARG A 81 0.60 19.31 26.57
CA ARG A 81 -0.50 19.21 27.54
C ARG A 81 -0.48 17.95 28.40
N THR A 82 0.50 17.07 28.22
CA THR A 82 0.61 15.79 28.97
C THR A 82 -0.68 14.95 28.91
N LEU A 83 -1.39 14.96 27.77
CA LEU A 83 -2.70 14.32 27.65
C LEU A 83 -2.63 12.78 27.75
N ALA A 84 -1.47 12.20 27.46
CA ALA A 84 -1.19 10.76 27.49
C ALA A 84 -1.59 10.05 28.80
N LYS A 85 -1.72 10.79 29.91
CA LYS A 85 -2.12 10.24 31.21
C LYS A 85 -3.60 9.85 31.30
N ASN A 86 -4.46 10.39 30.42
CA ASN A 86 -5.91 10.23 30.47
C ASN A 86 -6.44 9.70 29.12
N ALA A 87 -6.05 8.48 28.74
CA ALA A 87 -6.42 7.87 27.45
C ALA A 87 -7.21 6.55 27.61
N SER A 88 -7.92 6.39 28.74
CA SER A 88 -8.70 5.18 29.03
C SER A 88 -9.80 4.94 27.99
N VAL A 89 -10.42 6.02 27.51
CA VAL A 89 -11.42 5.97 26.45
C VAL A 89 -10.88 5.39 25.15
N ALA A 90 -9.61 5.65 24.79
CA ALA A 90 -9.02 5.14 23.56
C ALA A 90 -9.00 3.61 23.54
N ALA A 91 -8.57 3.00 24.65
CA ALA A 91 -8.59 1.55 24.81
C ALA A 91 -10.01 0.97 24.76
N ARG A 92 -10.99 1.66 25.39
CA ARG A 92 -12.40 1.23 25.36
C ARG A 92 -13.01 1.28 23.95
N ILE A 93 -12.77 2.37 23.21
CA ILE A 93 -13.18 2.48 21.80
C ILE A 93 -12.54 1.35 20.99
N ALA A 94 -11.24 1.08 21.18
CA ALA A 94 -10.56 -0.02 20.50
C ALA A 94 -11.16 -1.38 20.80
N THR A 95 -11.54 -1.66 22.06
CA THR A 95 -12.27 -2.89 22.42
C THR A 95 -13.61 -2.98 21.68
N VAL A 96 -14.45 -1.94 21.73
CA VAL A 96 -15.77 -1.93 21.07
C VAL A 96 -15.65 -2.20 19.57
N LEU A 97 -14.72 -1.52 18.89
CA LEU A 97 -14.48 -1.70 17.47
C LEU A 97 -13.84 -3.06 17.14
N SER A 98 -12.98 -3.59 18.01
CA SER A 98 -12.39 -4.92 17.84
C SER A 98 -13.42 -6.03 18.00
N ASP A 99 -14.30 -5.94 19.00
CA ASP A 99 -15.34 -6.94 19.25
C ASP A 99 -16.36 -6.97 18.11
N SER A 100 -16.72 -5.80 17.57
CA SER A 100 -17.60 -5.74 16.41
C SER A 100 -16.98 -6.37 15.17
N ARG A 101 -15.72 -6.06 14.87
CA ARG A 101 -14.98 -6.70 13.78
C ARG A 101 -14.89 -8.21 13.96
N HIS A 102 -14.59 -8.68 15.17
CA HIS A 102 -14.53 -10.11 15.45
C HIS A 102 -15.87 -10.81 15.19
N ARG A 103 -17.00 -10.21 15.58
CA ARG A 103 -18.34 -10.74 15.27
C ARG A 103 -18.65 -10.74 13.78
N MET A 104 -18.26 -9.69 13.05
CA MET A 104 -18.43 -9.62 11.60
C MET A 104 -17.57 -10.67 10.88
N ASP A 105 -16.30 -10.80 11.26
CA ASP A 105 -15.38 -11.81 10.74
C ASP A 105 -15.91 -13.23 11.00
N GLN A 106 -16.37 -13.52 12.23
CA GLN A 106 -17.00 -14.80 12.54
C GLN A 106 -18.20 -15.12 11.64
N ARG A 107 -19.01 -14.12 11.27
CA ARG A 107 -20.14 -14.33 10.34
C ARG A 107 -19.65 -14.62 8.92
N ILE A 108 -18.63 -13.90 8.45
CA ILE A 108 -18.02 -14.12 7.13
C ILE A 108 -17.38 -15.51 7.10
N ASP A 109 -16.54 -15.87 8.07
CA ASP A 109 -15.78 -17.13 8.09
C ASP A 109 -16.66 -18.36 8.33
N ARG A 110 -17.81 -18.23 9.02
CA ARG A 110 -18.80 -19.33 9.17
C ARG A 110 -19.51 -19.68 7.87
N ARG A 111 -19.49 -18.79 6.86
CA ARG A 111 -19.89 -19.13 5.50
C ARG A 111 -18.85 -20.12 4.98
N ARG A 112 -19.19 -21.41 4.90
CA ARG A 112 -18.28 -22.43 4.34
C ARG A 112 -17.76 -21.91 2.99
N ILE A 113 -16.44 -21.79 2.85
CA ILE A 113 -15.76 -21.47 1.59
C ILE A 113 -16.12 -22.59 0.60
N GLU A 114 -17.09 -22.35 -0.28
CA GLU A 114 -17.45 -23.28 -1.35
C GLU A 114 -16.51 -23.05 -2.53
N TRP A 115 -15.52 -23.93 -2.63
CA TRP A 115 -14.57 -24.03 -3.73
C TRP A 115 -15.27 -24.45 -5.05
N PRO A 116 -14.65 -24.22 -6.22
CA PRO A 116 -15.27 -24.53 -7.52
C PRO A 116 -15.76 -25.98 -7.64
N ARG A 117 -16.90 -26.15 -8.32
CA ARG A 117 -17.67 -27.41 -8.47
C ARG A 117 -16.84 -28.62 -8.98
N TRP A 118 -15.71 -28.39 -9.64
CA TRP A 118 -14.84 -29.43 -10.21
C TRP A 118 -13.80 -30.01 -9.23
N TYR A 119 -13.66 -29.45 -8.03
CA TYR A 119 -12.73 -29.95 -7.01
C TYR A 119 -13.32 -31.03 -6.08
N PHE A 120 -14.61 -31.34 -6.17
CA PHE A 120 -15.26 -32.27 -5.23
C PHE A 120 -14.94 -33.76 -5.44
N HIS A 121 -14.20 -34.12 -6.50
CA HIS A 121 -13.87 -35.53 -6.75
C HIS A 121 -12.52 -36.00 -6.22
N GLN A 122 -11.65 -35.12 -5.70
CA GLN A 122 -10.38 -35.52 -5.05
C GLN A 122 -9.95 -34.47 -4.01
N ASN A 123 -9.87 -34.81 -2.72
CA ASN A 123 -9.24 -33.94 -1.70
C ASN A 123 -7.84 -34.50 -1.39
N PRO A 124 -6.76 -33.67 -1.32
CA PRO A 124 -6.47 -32.94 -0.08
C PRO A 124 -5.88 -31.50 -0.24
N ASN A 125 -6.55 -30.56 0.45
CA ASN A 125 -6.28 -29.19 0.91
C ASN A 125 -4.82 -28.64 1.10
N VAL A 126 -3.94 -28.64 0.09
CA VAL A 126 -2.78 -27.70 0.07
C VAL A 126 -2.51 -27.09 -1.33
N ARG A 127 -2.73 -27.85 -2.41
CA ARG A 127 -2.42 -27.37 -3.78
C ARG A 127 -3.48 -26.43 -4.35
N GLY A 128 -4.78 -26.68 -4.13
CA GLY A 128 -5.87 -25.83 -4.67
C GLY A 128 -5.95 -24.45 -4.03
N ASP A 129 -5.66 -24.32 -2.73
CA ASP A 129 -5.60 -23.03 -2.05
C ASP A 129 -4.44 -22.17 -2.57
N ARG A 130 -3.29 -22.79 -2.85
CA ARG A 130 -2.16 -22.09 -3.48
C ARG A 130 -2.51 -21.61 -4.89
N GLU A 131 -3.14 -22.44 -5.72
CA GLU A 131 -3.52 -22.08 -7.09
C GLU A 131 -4.53 -20.94 -7.15
N ALA A 132 -5.54 -20.94 -6.26
CA ALA A 132 -6.49 -19.84 -6.17
C ALA A 132 -5.83 -18.54 -5.66
N ARG A 133 -4.95 -18.63 -4.66
CA ARG A 133 -4.18 -17.47 -4.18
C ARG A 133 -3.29 -16.90 -5.28
N VAL A 134 -2.63 -17.77 -6.06
CA VAL A 134 -1.80 -17.35 -7.20
C VAL A 134 -2.68 -16.69 -8.27
N THR A 135 -3.78 -17.32 -8.65
CA THR A 135 -4.74 -16.77 -9.63
C THR A 135 -5.24 -15.40 -9.23
N VAL A 136 -5.68 -15.23 -7.99
CA VAL A 136 -6.14 -13.94 -7.46
C VAL A 136 -5.00 -12.94 -7.33
N ALA A 137 -3.76 -13.37 -7.07
CA ALA A 137 -2.63 -12.46 -6.99
C ALA A 137 -2.17 -11.93 -8.36
N THR A 138 -2.30 -12.74 -9.42
CA THR A 138 -1.69 -12.44 -10.73
C THR A 138 -2.69 -12.06 -11.83
N ARG A 139 -3.98 -12.33 -11.66
CA ARG A 139 -5.02 -12.01 -12.64
C ARG A 139 -5.95 -10.92 -12.15
N SER A 140 -6.57 -10.21 -13.11
CA SER A 140 -7.62 -9.25 -12.81
C SER A 140 -8.74 -9.89 -11.98
N PRO A 141 -9.46 -9.13 -11.13
CA PRO A 141 -10.58 -9.64 -10.36
C PRO A 141 -11.64 -10.33 -11.25
N GLU A 142 -11.94 -9.76 -12.42
CA GLU A 142 -12.87 -10.33 -13.39
C GLU A 142 -12.37 -11.65 -13.98
N ASP A 143 -11.08 -11.77 -14.29
CA ASP A 143 -10.53 -13.03 -14.81
C ASP A 143 -10.44 -14.12 -13.74
N ALA A 144 -10.20 -13.74 -12.48
CA ALA A 144 -10.33 -14.66 -11.35
C ALA A 144 -11.78 -15.15 -11.19
N ALA A 145 -12.76 -14.26 -11.38
CA ALA A 145 -14.17 -14.61 -11.38
C ALA A 145 -14.53 -15.58 -12.51
N ARG A 146 -14.07 -15.31 -13.75
CA ARG A 146 -14.25 -16.21 -14.90
C ARG A 146 -13.57 -17.56 -14.72
N ALA A 147 -12.44 -17.60 -14.01
CA ALA A 147 -11.78 -18.84 -13.62
C ALA A 147 -12.54 -19.63 -12.53
N GLY A 148 -13.70 -19.13 -12.08
CA GLY A 148 -14.57 -19.78 -11.12
C GLY A 148 -14.13 -19.62 -9.67
N ILE A 149 -13.18 -18.73 -9.37
CA ILE A 149 -12.73 -18.47 -7.99
C ILE A 149 -13.88 -17.88 -7.17
N SER A 150 -14.04 -18.35 -5.93
CA SER A 150 -15.08 -17.87 -5.02
C SER A 150 -14.91 -16.37 -4.70
N PRO A 151 -16.00 -15.66 -4.34
CA PRO A 151 -15.94 -14.21 -4.17
C PRO A 151 -15.09 -13.76 -3.00
N ASP A 152 -15.05 -14.53 -1.90
CA ASP A 152 -14.34 -14.15 -0.68
C ASP A 152 -12.82 -13.91 -0.86
N PRO A 153 -12.05 -14.80 -1.52
CA PRO A 153 -10.63 -14.54 -1.79
C PRO A 153 -10.43 -13.36 -2.76
N ILE A 154 -11.31 -13.18 -3.76
CA ILE A 154 -11.26 -12.03 -4.67
C ILE A 154 -11.48 -10.75 -3.86
N ILE A 155 -12.59 -10.63 -3.13
CA ILE A 155 -12.93 -9.46 -2.30
C ILE A 155 -11.82 -9.16 -1.28
N ARG A 156 -11.30 -10.19 -0.60
CA ARG A 156 -10.21 -10.01 0.37
C ARG A 156 -8.96 -9.41 -0.28
N ARG A 157 -8.57 -9.87 -1.47
CA ARG A 157 -7.40 -9.33 -2.18
C ARG A 157 -7.71 -7.94 -2.77
N THR A 158 -8.76 -7.85 -3.56
CA THR A 158 -9.13 -6.70 -4.37
C THR A 158 -9.61 -5.52 -3.55
N VAL A 159 -10.24 -5.75 -2.39
CA VAL A 159 -10.72 -4.69 -1.50
C VAL A 159 -9.74 -4.48 -0.35
N ARG A 160 -9.68 -5.44 0.56
CA ARG A 160 -8.99 -5.23 1.84
C ARG A 160 -7.49 -5.05 1.63
N ASN A 161 -6.86 -5.96 0.92
CA ASN A 161 -5.40 -5.94 0.78
C ASN A 161 -4.92 -4.82 -0.15
N SER A 162 -5.61 -4.56 -1.27
CA SER A 162 -5.25 -3.47 -2.21
C SER A 162 -5.34 -2.08 -1.55
N LEU A 163 -6.42 -1.83 -0.80
CA LEU A 163 -6.62 -0.59 -0.05
C LEU A 163 -5.63 -0.49 1.11
N HIS A 164 -5.32 -1.61 1.78
CA HIS A 164 -4.32 -1.61 2.86
C HIS A 164 -2.93 -1.21 2.32
N THR A 165 -2.50 -1.81 1.20
CA THR A 165 -1.25 -1.46 0.53
C THR A 165 -1.21 0.03 0.18
N SER A 166 -2.26 0.55 -0.44
CA SER A 166 -2.29 1.93 -0.93
C SER A 166 -2.38 2.96 0.21
N LEU A 167 -3.27 2.72 1.17
CA LEU A 167 -3.64 3.70 2.19
C LEU A 167 -2.84 3.56 3.48
N PHE A 168 -2.69 2.34 3.99
CA PHE A 168 -2.04 2.13 5.29
C PHE A 168 -0.53 1.98 5.12
N ASP A 169 -0.09 1.05 4.26
CA ASP A 169 1.34 0.82 4.02
C ASP A 169 1.97 1.97 3.24
N GLY A 170 1.21 2.59 2.32
CA GLY A 170 1.62 3.79 1.58
C GLY A 170 1.45 5.08 2.38
N VAL A 171 0.22 5.61 2.42
CA VAL A 171 -0.05 6.95 2.98
C VAL A 171 0.23 7.03 4.47
N ALA A 172 -0.35 6.13 5.27
CA ALA A 172 -0.27 6.26 6.73
C ALA A 172 1.17 6.10 7.23
N THR A 173 1.92 5.13 6.70
CA THR A 173 3.35 4.95 7.00
C THR A 173 4.18 6.18 6.62
N ALA A 174 3.94 6.78 5.46
CA ALA A 174 4.65 7.99 5.05
C ALA A 174 4.37 9.17 5.99
N VAL A 175 3.11 9.39 6.37
CA VAL A 175 2.73 10.45 7.31
C VAL A 175 3.29 10.20 8.71
N ARG A 176 3.39 8.92 9.16
CA ARG A 176 4.03 8.58 10.44
C ARG A 176 5.49 9.01 10.52
N SER A 177 6.18 9.18 9.38
CA SER A 177 7.57 9.66 9.36
C SER A 177 7.72 11.13 9.77
N LEU A 178 6.63 11.91 9.76
CA LEU A 178 6.65 13.34 10.09
C LEU A 178 6.70 13.65 11.59
N ALA A 179 6.37 12.68 12.45
CA ALA A 179 6.28 12.91 13.90
C ALA A 179 6.86 11.73 14.69
N PRO A 180 7.62 12.01 15.78
CA PRO A 180 8.15 10.97 16.65
C PRO A 180 7.02 10.20 17.33
N HIS A 181 7.17 8.88 17.41
CA HIS A 181 6.33 8.03 18.25
C HIS A 181 6.91 7.95 19.67
N PRO A 182 6.08 7.83 20.72
CA PRO A 182 4.63 7.62 20.71
C PRO A 182 3.79 8.87 21.07
N PHE A 183 2.56 8.96 20.53
CA PHE A 183 1.55 9.98 20.83
C PHE A 183 0.84 9.78 22.19
N GLY A 184 1.24 8.78 23.00
CA GLY A 184 0.64 8.52 24.31
C GLY A 184 -0.84 8.07 24.30
N SER A 185 -1.41 7.78 23.13
CA SER A 185 -2.75 7.20 22.93
C SER A 185 -2.77 6.38 21.62
N ILE A 186 -3.87 5.68 21.35
CA ILE A 186 -4.09 4.98 20.08
C ILE A 186 -4.26 6.02 18.97
N THR A 187 -3.44 5.91 17.92
CA THR A 187 -3.60 6.69 16.69
C THR A 187 -4.69 6.07 15.83
N TRP A 188 -5.75 6.83 15.59
CA TRP A 188 -6.79 6.49 14.63
C TRP A 188 -6.48 7.17 13.30
N TYR A 189 -6.45 6.42 12.20
CA TYR A 189 -5.93 6.90 10.92
C TYR A 189 -7.00 7.53 10.03
N GLY A 190 -8.24 7.65 10.54
CA GLY A 190 -9.37 8.26 9.84
C GLY A 190 -9.55 7.66 8.44
N GLN A 191 -9.46 8.48 7.40
CA GLN A 191 -9.61 8.05 6.02
C GLN A 191 -8.67 6.90 5.59
N GLN A 192 -7.48 6.75 6.16
CA GLN A 192 -6.59 5.61 5.82
C GLN A 192 -7.06 4.26 6.42
N GLU A 193 -8.11 4.25 7.25
CA GLU A 193 -8.76 3.01 7.72
C GLU A 193 -9.82 2.46 6.73
N ALA A 194 -10.04 3.14 5.59
CA ALA A 194 -10.99 2.70 4.55
C ALA A 194 -10.83 1.23 4.14
N HIS A 195 -9.59 0.71 4.15
CA HIS A 195 -9.31 -0.70 3.82
C HIS A 195 -10.07 -1.72 4.69
N ARG A 196 -10.37 -1.38 5.96
CA ARG A 196 -11.17 -2.23 6.86
C ARG A 196 -12.66 -1.98 6.67
N VAL A 197 -13.06 -0.71 6.60
CA VAL A 197 -14.46 -0.31 6.50
C VAL A 197 -15.07 -0.80 5.18
N ALA A 198 -14.37 -0.59 4.06
CA ALA A 198 -14.77 -1.03 2.74
C ALA A 198 -15.00 -2.54 2.66
N TYR A 199 -14.19 -3.33 3.37
CA TYR A 199 -14.32 -4.78 3.38
C TYR A 199 -15.70 -5.20 3.91
N TYR A 200 -16.09 -4.73 5.10
CA TYR A 200 -17.41 -5.05 5.66
C TYR A 200 -18.55 -4.38 4.91
N ASP A 201 -18.37 -3.13 4.48
CA ASP A 201 -19.38 -2.42 3.71
C ASP A 201 -19.71 -3.12 2.39
N ILE A 202 -18.73 -3.70 1.70
CA ILE A 202 -18.96 -4.49 0.48
C ILE A 202 -19.75 -5.77 0.78
N TYR A 203 -19.42 -6.50 1.86
CA TYR A 203 -20.24 -7.66 2.23
C TYR A 203 -21.69 -7.29 2.52
N ARG A 204 -21.91 -6.14 3.17
CA ARG A 204 -23.23 -5.61 3.49
C ARG A 204 -23.98 -5.11 2.25
N SER A 205 -23.37 -4.24 1.45
CA SER A 205 -24.00 -3.54 0.32
C SER A 205 -24.31 -4.46 -0.86
N PHE A 206 -23.51 -5.50 -1.07
CA PHE A 206 -23.77 -6.53 -2.09
C PHE A 206 -24.62 -7.70 -1.56
N GLY A 207 -25.16 -7.61 -0.34
CA GLY A 207 -26.01 -8.63 0.26
C GLY A 207 -25.30 -9.96 0.54
N LEU A 208 -23.97 -9.98 0.55
CA LEU A 208 -23.14 -11.18 0.76
C LEU A 208 -23.15 -11.64 2.21
N MET A 209 -23.39 -10.72 3.15
CA MET A 209 -23.57 -11.00 4.57
C MET A 209 -24.47 -9.97 5.22
N THR A 210 -25.27 -10.41 6.20
CA THR A 210 -25.98 -9.52 7.11
C THR A 210 -25.28 -9.50 8.47
N PHE A 211 -24.98 -8.30 8.96
CA PHE A 211 -24.42 -8.11 10.30
C PHE A 211 -25.51 -7.71 11.30
N GLY A 212 -25.19 -7.81 12.60
CA GLY A 212 -26.09 -7.39 13.66
C GLY A 212 -26.30 -5.88 13.60
N ARG A 213 -27.44 -5.42 14.15
CA ARG A 213 -27.79 -3.98 14.16
C ARG A 213 -26.67 -3.12 14.74
N GLU A 214 -26.14 -3.49 15.90
CA GLU A 214 -25.05 -2.75 16.56
C GLU A 214 -23.76 -2.74 15.72
N ASP A 215 -23.45 -3.85 15.04
CA ASP A 215 -22.27 -3.94 14.17
C ASP A 215 -22.43 -3.03 12.93
N ASN A 216 -23.63 -2.97 12.35
CA ASN A 216 -23.94 -2.06 11.24
C ASN A 216 -23.85 -0.59 11.69
N GLU A 217 -24.39 -0.25 12.86
CA GLU A 217 -24.30 1.12 13.38
C GLU A 217 -22.85 1.54 13.66
N LEU A 218 -22.01 0.64 14.17
CA LEU A 218 -20.57 0.89 14.34
C LEU A 218 -19.85 1.02 13.00
N LEU A 219 -20.22 0.21 12.00
CA LEU A 219 -19.68 0.31 10.66
C LEU A 219 -20.03 1.66 10.03
N ASP A 220 -21.26 2.15 10.19
CA ASP A 220 -21.69 3.47 9.68
C ASP A 220 -20.92 4.63 10.35
N ILE A 221 -20.64 4.52 11.65
CA ILE A 221 -19.79 5.49 12.35
C ILE A 221 -18.36 5.48 11.77
N GLN A 222 -17.79 4.31 11.50
CA GLN A 222 -16.46 4.20 10.88
C GLN A 222 -16.46 4.73 9.44
N SER A 223 -17.50 4.47 8.65
CA SER A 223 -17.68 5.05 7.31
C SER A 223 -17.69 6.57 7.37
N ALA A 224 -18.47 7.15 8.28
CA ALA A 224 -18.51 8.60 8.47
C ALA A 224 -17.14 9.18 8.82
N LEU A 225 -16.33 8.51 9.65
CA LEU A 225 -14.96 8.96 9.96
C LEU A 225 -14.05 8.91 8.74
N VAL A 226 -14.11 7.84 7.96
CA VAL A 226 -13.32 7.71 6.72
C VAL A 226 -13.67 8.83 5.74
N GLU A 227 -14.95 9.14 5.60
CA GLU A 227 -15.46 10.17 4.68
C GLU A 227 -15.26 11.60 5.15
N SER A 228 -15.08 11.85 6.46
CA SER A 228 -15.10 13.19 7.05
C SER A 228 -13.74 13.73 7.51
N THR A 229 -12.78 12.91 7.93
CA THR A 229 -11.56 13.44 8.59
C THR A 229 -10.27 12.66 8.33
N GLY A 230 -9.15 13.29 8.67
CA GLY A 230 -7.84 12.68 8.79
C GLY A 230 -7.67 11.98 10.14
N TRP A 231 -6.46 12.03 10.69
CA TRP A 231 -6.13 11.27 11.90
C TRP A 231 -6.72 11.90 13.15
N TRP A 232 -6.96 11.09 14.17
CA TRP A 232 -7.44 11.59 15.45
C TRP A 232 -6.96 10.74 16.63
N TRP A 233 -7.03 11.32 17.83
CA TRP A 233 -6.60 10.71 19.08
C TRP A 233 -7.63 10.96 20.16
N ALA A 234 -7.95 9.91 20.92
CA ALA A 234 -8.94 9.95 21.98
C ALA A 234 -8.28 10.08 23.36
N PHE A 235 -8.79 10.99 24.18
CA PHE A 235 -8.46 11.19 25.58
C PHE A 235 -9.77 11.41 26.35
N ASP A 236 -9.79 11.12 27.65
CA ASP A 236 -11.04 10.92 28.41
C ASP A 236 -12.04 12.11 28.29
N ASP A 237 -11.54 13.35 28.20
CA ASP A 237 -12.36 14.57 28.03
C ASP A 237 -12.10 15.33 26.71
N ILE A 238 -11.14 14.89 25.89
CA ILE A 238 -10.66 15.64 24.71
C ILE A 238 -10.42 14.68 23.54
N ALA A 239 -10.93 15.04 22.36
CA ALA A 239 -10.54 14.43 21.10
C ALA A 239 -9.68 15.41 20.31
N VAL A 240 -8.43 15.01 20.02
CA VAL A 240 -7.55 15.79 19.15
C VAL A 240 -7.75 15.30 17.72
N MET A 241 -8.15 16.20 16.83
CA MET A 241 -8.48 15.93 15.43
C MET A 241 -7.44 16.60 14.53
N SER A 242 -6.83 15.86 13.61
CA SER A 242 -6.00 16.44 12.55
C SER A 242 -6.87 16.79 11.36
N GLU A 243 -6.64 17.97 10.79
CA GLU A 243 -7.05 18.22 9.42
C GLU A 243 -6.43 17.21 8.46
N ARG A 244 -7.10 17.02 7.33
CA ARG A 244 -6.58 16.27 6.19
C ARG A 244 -5.41 17.00 5.53
N PRO A 245 -4.60 16.29 4.73
CA PRO A 245 -3.67 16.92 3.82
C PRO A 245 -4.38 17.92 2.89
N THR A 246 -3.74 19.05 2.61
CA THR A 246 -4.16 20.00 1.57
C THR A 246 -3.81 19.50 0.17
N ALA A 247 -2.78 18.67 0.06
CA ALA A 247 -2.41 17.98 -1.19
C ALA A 247 -1.99 16.53 -0.90
N LEU A 248 -2.37 15.63 -1.80
CA LEU A 248 -1.99 14.21 -1.78
C LEU A 248 -1.83 13.73 -3.23
N HIS A 249 -0.65 13.22 -3.56
CA HIS A 249 -0.29 12.82 -4.92
C HIS A 249 0.10 11.33 -4.97
N THR A 250 -0.57 10.61 -5.86
CA THR A 250 -0.35 9.18 -6.08
C THR A 250 -0.21 8.85 -7.56
N GLU A 251 0.41 7.72 -7.84
CA GLU A 251 0.41 7.08 -9.15
C GLU A 251 0.03 5.59 -8.98
N PRO A 252 -0.46 4.92 -10.03
CA PRO A 252 -0.62 3.46 -10.01
C PRO A 252 0.71 2.78 -9.70
N ILE A 253 0.69 1.69 -8.94
CA ILE A 253 1.89 0.84 -8.83
C ILE A 253 2.20 0.21 -10.21
N PRO A 254 3.46 -0.17 -10.50
CA PRO A 254 3.77 -0.94 -11.70
C PRO A 254 2.93 -2.23 -11.77
N ASP A 255 2.42 -2.52 -12.96
CA ASP A 255 1.56 -3.69 -13.25
C ASP A 255 0.42 -3.91 -12.23
N PRO A 256 -0.45 -2.91 -12.00
CA PRO A 256 -1.45 -2.98 -10.94
C PRO A 256 -2.54 -3.99 -11.34
N VAL A 257 -2.66 -5.07 -10.57
CA VAL A 257 -3.67 -6.11 -10.81
C VAL A 257 -4.98 -5.77 -10.11
N HIS A 258 -4.91 -5.15 -8.92
CA HIS A 258 -6.06 -4.80 -8.10
C HIS A 258 -6.09 -3.29 -7.91
N GLY A 259 -5.80 -2.48 -8.92
CA GLY A 259 -5.87 -1.00 -8.88
C GLY A 259 -5.13 -0.33 -7.71
N GLU A 260 -4.06 -0.93 -7.20
CA GLU A 260 -3.26 -0.32 -6.14
C GLU A 260 -2.54 0.95 -6.63
N VAL A 261 -2.39 1.91 -5.74
CA VAL A 261 -1.62 3.13 -5.98
C VAL A 261 -0.53 3.29 -4.92
N ARG A 262 0.50 4.08 -5.24
CA ARG A 262 1.56 4.49 -4.31
C ARG A 262 1.67 6.00 -4.30
N LEU A 263 2.13 6.55 -3.18
CA LEU A 263 2.51 7.96 -3.11
C LEU A 263 3.68 8.24 -4.07
N HIS A 264 3.56 9.32 -4.82
CA HIS A 264 4.58 9.79 -5.75
C HIS A 264 4.39 11.27 -6.05
N ASN A 265 5.46 12.05 -5.93
CA ASN A 265 5.55 13.37 -6.56
C ASN A 265 7.01 13.73 -6.82
N SER A 266 7.34 14.02 -8.07
CA SER A 266 8.71 14.32 -8.52
C SER A 266 9.12 15.79 -8.39
N SER A 267 8.17 16.66 -8.03
CA SER A 267 8.36 18.12 -8.06
C SER A 267 8.12 18.79 -6.70
N SER A 268 7.21 18.26 -5.88
CA SER A 268 6.84 18.81 -4.57
C SER A 268 6.57 17.67 -3.57
N PRO A 269 6.22 17.95 -2.29
CA PRO A 269 5.78 16.89 -1.38
C PRO A 269 4.66 16.04 -1.99
N ALA A 270 4.69 14.74 -1.73
CA ALA A 270 3.60 13.84 -2.12
C ALA A 270 2.41 13.97 -1.17
N VAL A 271 2.63 14.43 0.06
CA VAL A 271 1.59 14.81 1.02
C VAL A 271 1.99 16.12 1.67
N GLU A 272 1.06 17.07 1.75
CA GLU A 272 1.25 18.38 2.36
C GLU A 272 0.05 18.73 3.24
N PHE A 273 0.30 19.37 4.38
CA PHE A 273 -0.71 19.85 5.33
C PHE A 273 -0.74 21.39 5.36
N GLY A 274 -1.81 21.95 5.92
CA GLY A 274 -2.05 23.40 5.93
C GLY A 274 -1.04 24.23 6.75
N ASP A 275 -0.22 23.59 7.60
CA ASP A 275 0.88 24.22 8.34
C ASP A 275 2.24 24.14 7.61
N GLY A 276 2.26 23.63 6.38
CA GLY A 276 3.48 23.43 5.59
C GLY A 276 4.27 22.18 5.97
N SER A 277 3.80 21.38 6.93
CA SER A 277 4.37 20.04 7.14
C SER A 277 4.01 19.12 5.97
N GLY A 278 4.92 18.24 5.58
CA GLY A 278 4.72 17.38 4.42
C GLY A 278 5.85 16.39 4.19
N VAL A 279 5.57 15.32 3.45
CA VAL A 279 6.51 14.25 3.15
C VAL A 279 6.76 14.16 1.65
N HIS A 280 8.04 14.09 1.26
CA HIS A 280 8.43 13.86 -0.12
C HIS A 280 8.52 12.35 -0.36
N VAL A 281 7.89 11.87 -1.43
CA VAL A 281 7.86 10.45 -1.79
C VAL A 281 8.12 10.29 -3.28
N LEU A 282 9.11 9.50 -3.65
CA LEU A 282 9.38 9.07 -5.02
C LEU A 282 9.10 7.59 -5.17
N ASN A 283 8.23 7.22 -6.11
CA ASN A 283 7.95 5.82 -6.44
C ASN A 283 7.57 4.97 -5.20
N GLY A 284 6.88 5.55 -4.21
CA GLY A 284 6.54 4.93 -2.93
C GLY A 284 7.61 5.00 -1.84
N THR A 285 8.81 5.50 -2.12
CA THR A 285 9.90 5.65 -1.15
C THR A 285 9.89 7.04 -0.53
N VAL A 286 9.78 7.11 0.80
CA VAL A 286 9.92 8.38 1.54
C VAL A 286 11.37 8.85 1.43
N VAL A 287 11.56 10.06 0.90
CA VAL A 287 12.88 10.63 0.63
C VAL A 287 13.05 12.00 1.29
N PRO A 288 14.28 12.38 1.66
CA PRO A 288 14.59 13.75 2.05
C PRO A 288 14.35 14.73 0.89
N LYS A 289 14.04 15.98 1.24
CA LYS A 289 13.82 17.08 0.27
C LYS A 289 14.97 17.24 -0.75
N TRP A 290 16.21 17.01 -0.32
CA TRP A 290 17.38 17.13 -1.21
C TRP A 290 17.33 16.16 -2.39
N VAL A 291 16.73 14.98 -2.23
CA VAL A 291 16.58 14.00 -3.32
C VAL A 291 15.79 14.60 -4.47
N ILE A 292 14.74 15.38 -4.18
CA ILE A 292 13.84 15.95 -5.18
C ILE A 292 14.47 17.14 -5.91
N HIS A 293 15.05 18.07 -5.15
CA HIS A 293 15.41 19.40 -5.66
C HIS A 293 16.89 19.60 -5.95
N ASP A 294 17.77 18.84 -5.29
CA ASP A 294 19.21 19.04 -5.36
C ASP A 294 19.96 17.72 -5.09
N PRO A 295 19.75 16.67 -5.91
CA PRO A 295 20.52 15.45 -5.83
C PRO A 295 21.94 15.70 -6.35
N THR A 296 22.95 15.46 -5.52
CA THR A 296 24.37 15.56 -5.90
C THR A 296 25.11 14.28 -5.55
N VAL A 297 26.24 14.02 -6.23
CA VAL A 297 27.06 12.81 -5.99
C VAL A 297 27.55 12.78 -4.54
N GLU A 298 27.90 13.93 -3.97
CA GLU A 298 28.42 14.06 -2.61
C GLU A 298 27.35 13.65 -1.59
N ARG A 299 26.12 14.16 -1.74
CA ARG A 299 24.99 13.80 -0.86
C ARG A 299 24.62 12.34 -0.98
N ILE A 300 24.58 11.82 -2.22
CA ILE A 300 24.36 10.40 -2.49
C ILE A 300 25.44 9.54 -1.83
N THR A 301 26.69 10.00 -1.82
CA THR A 301 27.82 9.24 -1.28
C THR A 301 27.76 9.08 0.23
N VAL A 302 27.39 10.15 0.96
CA VAL A 302 27.33 10.13 2.43
C VAL A 302 26.00 9.58 2.98
N GLU A 303 24.97 9.45 2.14
CA GLU A 303 23.69 8.86 2.53
C GLU A 303 23.83 7.37 2.86
N ARG A 304 23.37 6.99 4.05
CA ARG A 304 23.53 5.62 4.58
C ARG A 304 22.42 4.71 4.09
N ASN A 305 21.24 5.26 3.83
CA ASN A 305 20.10 4.48 3.38
C ASN A 305 20.22 4.16 1.88
N VAL A 306 20.37 2.87 1.56
CA VAL A 306 20.52 2.37 0.19
C VAL A 306 19.34 2.76 -0.70
N GLU A 307 18.11 2.75 -0.18
CA GLU A 307 16.92 3.11 -0.96
C GLU A 307 16.89 4.61 -1.28
N ILE A 308 17.29 5.47 -0.34
CA ILE A 308 17.39 6.92 -0.59
C ILE A 308 18.46 7.21 -1.64
N ARG A 309 19.63 6.54 -1.56
CA ARG A 309 20.66 6.64 -2.62
C ARG A 309 20.12 6.22 -3.97
N ARG A 310 19.42 5.09 -4.04
CA ARG A 310 18.82 4.59 -5.28
C ARG A 310 17.83 5.61 -5.85
N SER A 311 16.91 6.13 -5.05
CA SER A 311 15.95 7.15 -5.49
C SER A 311 16.64 8.43 -5.96
N ALA A 312 17.72 8.86 -5.32
CA ALA A 312 18.48 10.04 -5.73
C ALA A 312 19.24 9.84 -7.05
N ILE A 313 19.81 8.66 -7.27
CA ILE A 313 20.45 8.31 -8.54
C ILE A 313 19.41 8.22 -9.65
N GLU A 314 18.26 7.58 -9.40
CA GLU A 314 17.15 7.52 -10.36
C GLU A 314 16.65 8.93 -10.72
N ARG A 315 16.56 9.83 -9.74
CA ARG A 315 16.16 11.22 -9.96
C ARG A 315 17.19 12.03 -10.75
N MET A 316 18.49 11.79 -10.52
CA MET A 316 19.59 12.40 -11.27
C MET A 316 19.71 11.83 -12.69
N GLY A 317 19.35 10.55 -12.86
CA GLY A 317 19.63 9.74 -14.03
C GLY A 317 20.96 8.99 -13.89
N TRP A 318 20.96 7.70 -14.23
CA TRP A 318 22.14 6.84 -14.10
C TRP A 318 23.35 7.36 -14.90
N ASP A 319 23.14 7.83 -16.13
CA ASP A 319 24.23 8.36 -16.96
C ASP A 319 24.90 9.59 -16.34
N ALA A 320 24.09 10.56 -15.91
CA ALA A 320 24.59 11.76 -15.26
C ALA A 320 25.29 11.44 -13.93
N TYR A 321 24.79 10.47 -13.17
CA TYR A 321 25.42 10.02 -11.95
C TYR A 321 26.78 9.36 -12.20
N LEU A 322 26.86 8.43 -13.15
CA LEU A 322 28.09 7.69 -13.43
C LEU A 322 29.21 8.59 -13.94
N ASP A 323 28.88 9.52 -14.83
CA ASP A 323 29.80 10.53 -15.36
C ASP A 323 30.33 11.44 -14.23
N ARG A 324 29.42 12.05 -13.45
CA ARG A 324 29.80 12.98 -12.37
C ARG A 324 30.51 12.29 -11.20
N ALA A 325 30.16 11.05 -10.90
CA ALA A 325 30.81 10.26 -9.86
C ALA A 325 32.17 9.69 -10.30
N GLY A 326 32.50 9.79 -11.60
CA GLY A 326 33.76 9.29 -12.15
C GLY A 326 33.94 7.79 -11.92
N LEU A 327 32.85 7.01 -11.97
CA LEU A 327 32.95 5.58 -11.69
C LEU A 327 33.66 4.86 -12.83
N ARG A 328 34.68 4.08 -12.48
CA ARG A 328 35.44 3.29 -13.45
C ARG A 328 34.57 2.16 -14.00
N LEU A 329 34.35 2.16 -15.31
CA LEU A 329 33.81 1.01 -16.05
C LEU A 329 34.79 -0.17 -15.91
N VAL A 330 34.28 -1.29 -15.44
CA VAL A 330 35.01 -2.56 -15.25
C VAL A 330 34.84 -3.44 -16.47
N ASP A 331 33.61 -3.58 -16.94
CA ASP A 331 33.27 -4.41 -18.09
C ASP A 331 31.98 -3.93 -18.77
N THR A 332 31.84 -4.26 -20.06
CA THR A 332 30.64 -3.98 -20.85
C THR A 332 30.41 -5.12 -21.82
N ASP A 333 29.16 -5.57 -21.93
CA ASP A 333 28.79 -6.65 -22.84
C ASP A 333 27.33 -6.49 -23.28
N ASP A 334 26.92 -7.18 -24.34
CA ASP A 334 25.52 -7.28 -24.70
C ASP A 334 24.72 -7.93 -23.56
N ASP A 335 23.41 -7.68 -23.47
CA ASP A 335 22.52 -8.36 -22.53
C ASP A 335 21.84 -9.56 -23.21
N PRO A 336 22.33 -10.81 -23.02
CA PRO A 336 21.68 -12.02 -23.54
C PRO A 336 20.19 -12.10 -23.19
N GLY A 337 19.84 -11.69 -21.96
CA GLY A 337 18.47 -11.70 -21.49
C GLY A 337 17.59 -10.59 -22.06
N ASN A 338 18.18 -9.58 -22.70
CA ASN A 338 17.47 -8.46 -23.30
C ASN A 338 18.14 -8.03 -24.63
N PRO A 339 17.92 -8.79 -25.72
CA PRO A 339 18.60 -8.55 -27.00
C PRO A 339 18.49 -7.10 -27.48
N GLY A 340 19.63 -6.55 -27.91
CA GLY A 340 19.76 -5.14 -28.34
C GLY A 340 19.97 -4.14 -27.20
N CYS A 341 20.15 -4.60 -25.96
CA CYS A 341 20.57 -3.79 -24.82
C CYS A 341 21.96 -4.21 -24.34
N THR A 342 22.63 -3.33 -23.60
CA THR A 342 24.00 -3.52 -23.09
C THR A 342 23.98 -3.57 -21.56
N LEU A 343 24.78 -4.47 -21.00
CA LEU A 343 25.14 -4.52 -19.59
C LEU A 343 26.44 -3.76 -19.36
N GLN A 344 26.51 -2.98 -18.29
CA GLN A 344 27.74 -2.28 -17.90
C GLN A 344 28.02 -2.49 -16.42
N LEU A 345 29.22 -2.97 -16.10
CA LEU A 345 29.67 -3.20 -14.74
C LEU A 345 30.61 -2.08 -14.32
N PHE A 346 30.27 -1.37 -13.25
CA PHE A 346 31.07 -0.27 -12.69
C PHE A 346 31.66 -0.65 -11.33
N ALA A 347 32.81 -0.07 -11.03
CA ALA A 347 33.36 -0.06 -9.67
C ALA A 347 32.40 0.68 -8.71
N THR A 348 32.34 0.25 -7.45
CA THR A 348 31.53 0.96 -6.45
C THR A 348 32.17 2.30 -6.08
N PRO A 349 31.38 3.37 -5.85
CA PRO A 349 31.90 4.63 -5.33
C PRO A 349 32.67 4.44 -4.02
N ALA A 350 33.73 5.23 -3.83
CA ALA A 350 34.45 5.26 -2.56
C ALA A 350 33.49 5.62 -1.40
N GLY A 351 33.61 4.93 -0.26
CA GLY A 351 32.82 5.20 0.96
C GLY A 351 31.51 4.41 1.11
N TRP A 352 31.12 3.57 0.15
CA TRP A 352 29.87 2.77 0.20
C TRP A 352 29.99 1.42 0.94
N GLY A 353 31.08 1.17 1.68
CA GLY A 353 31.39 -0.11 2.32
C GLY A 353 31.96 -1.15 1.33
N ASP A 354 32.02 -2.43 1.74
CA ASP A 354 32.70 -3.53 1.05
C ASP A 354 32.60 -3.49 -0.49
N GLU A 355 33.70 -3.92 -1.12
CA GLU A 355 34.17 -3.80 -2.51
C GLU A 355 33.20 -4.21 -3.64
N GLY A 356 31.89 -4.00 -3.53
CA GLY A 356 30.89 -4.38 -4.52
C GLY A 356 31.12 -3.81 -5.92
N ARG A 357 30.21 -4.13 -6.82
CA ARG A 357 30.08 -3.48 -8.14
C ARG A 357 28.66 -2.97 -8.32
N ILE A 358 28.51 -2.05 -9.27
CA ILE A 358 27.21 -1.61 -9.75
C ILE A 358 27.04 -2.18 -11.16
N LEU A 359 26.09 -3.09 -11.33
CA LEU A 359 25.66 -3.56 -12.65
C LEU A 359 24.53 -2.68 -13.14
N LEU A 360 24.74 -1.95 -14.23
CA LEU A 360 23.72 -1.19 -14.92
C LEU A 360 23.08 -2.05 -16.01
N ALA A 361 21.77 -2.21 -15.94
CA ALA A 361 20.97 -2.98 -16.89
C ALA A 361 19.77 -2.18 -17.39
N VAL A 362 19.19 -2.61 -18.51
CA VAL A 362 17.99 -2.05 -19.11
C VAL A 362 16.80 -2.97 -18.83
N ASN A 363 15.65 -2.42 -18.45
CA ASN A 363 14.42 -3.22 -18.28
C ASN A 363 14.05 -3.95 -19.59
N GLY A 364 13.63 -5.21 -19.46
CA GLY A 364 13.17 -6.02 -20.59
C GLY A 364 11.84 -5.53 -21.16
N SER A 365 10.93 -5.09 -20.28
CA SER A 365 9.67 -4.45 -20.62
C SER A 365 9.86 -2.97 -20.95
N ARG A 366 9.00 -2.47 -21.85
CA ARG A 366 8.87 -1.04 -22.11
C ARG A 366 7.90 -0.44 -21.11
N GLU A 367 8.19 0.78 -20.68
CA GLU A 367 7.26 1.59 -19.90
C GLU A 367 6.06 2.03 -20.76
N ARG A 368 5.04 2.65 -20.15
CA ARG A 368 3.83 3.11 -20.87
C ARG A 368 4.12 4.15 -21.97
N ASP A 369 5.18 4.92 -21.81
CA ASP A 369 5.68 5.89 -22.79
C ASP A 369 6.52 5.25 -23.92
N GLY A 370 6.74 3.92 -23.86
CA GLY A 370 7.48 3.16 -24.86
C GLY A 370 8.99 3.11 -24.62
N GLU A 371 9.50 3.85 -23.64
CA GLU A 371 10.92 3.90 -23.27
C GLU A 371 11.31 2.69 -22.41
N ARG A 372 12.61 2.41 -22.36
CA ARG A 372 13.18 1.40 -21.45
C ARG A 372 14.03 2.08 -20.41
N ARG A 373 13.74 1.83 -19.13
CA ARG A 373 14.49 2.41 -18.02
C ARG A 373 15.77 1.63 -17.75
N ARG A 374 16.83 2.37 -17.43
CA ARG A 374 18.07 1.82 -16.90
C ARG A 374 18.01 1.81 -15.39
N TYR A 375 18.51 0.75 -14.77
CA TYR A 375 18.57 0.61 -13.33
C TYR A 375 19.88 -0.07 -12.92
N GLY A 376 20.42 0.35 -11.77
CA GLY A 376 21.64 -0.19 -11.21
C GLY A 376 21.36 -1.19 -10.10
N LEU A 377 22.00 -2.34 -10.18
CA LEU A 377 21.96 -3.40 -9.19
C LEU A 377 23.30 -3.47 -8.46
N ARG A 378 23.27 -3.55 -7.14
CA ARG A 378 24.48 -3.82 -6.35
C ARG A 378 24.78 -5.31 -6.41
N VAL A 379 25.99 -5.65 -6.84
CA VAL A 379 26.48 -7.04 -6.95
C VAL A 379 27.79 -7.21 -6.18
N PRO A 380 28.17 -8.44 -5.80
CA PRO A 380 29.47 -8.74 -5.17
C PRO A 380 30.68 -8.19 -5.92
N GLY A 381 31.73 -7.85 -5.16
CA GLY A 381 32.95 -7.24 -5.66
C GLY A 381 33.84 -8.11 -6.53
N ALA A 382 33.71 -9.42 -6.37
CA ALA A 382 34.52 -10.42 -7.07
C ALA A 382 34.23 -10.48 -8.57
N PHE A 383 33.11 -9.92 -9.04
CA PHE A 383 32.76 -9.93 -10.44
C PHE A 383 33.64 -8.96 -11.25
N SER A 384 34.22 -9.49 -12.32
CA SER A 384 34.92 -8.74 -13.37
C SER A 384 34.21 -8.78 -14.72
N SER A 385 33.12 -9.56 -14.84
CA SER A 385 32.28 -9.65 -16.05
C SER A 385 30.86 -9.16 -15.77
N ALA A 386 30.32 -8.35 -16.68
CA ALA A 386 28.96 -7.83 -16.63
C ALA A 386 27.91 -8.95 -16.79
N VAL A 387 28.19 -9.96 -17.64
CA VAL A 387 27.33 -11.13 -17.85
C VAL A 387 27.29 -12.04 -16.63
N ASP A 388 28.44 -12.30 -15.99
CA ASP A 388 28.49 -13.08 -14.74
C ASP A 388 27.73 -12.38 -13.61
N ALA A 389 27.93 -11.06 -13.49
CA ALA A 389 27.19 -10.24 -12.53
C ALA A 389 25.68 -10.28 -12.79
N ALA A 390 25.25 -10.21 -14.07
CA ALA A 390 23.84 -10.31 -14.42
C ALA A 390 23.29 -11.69 -14.07
N GLY A 391 23.97 -12.78 -14.42
CA GLY A 391 23.60 -14.14 -14.06
C GLY A 391 23.39 -14.32 -12.55
N TRP A 392 24.29 -13.78 -11.74
CA TRP A 392 24.18 -13.82 -10.28
C TRP A 392 22.88 -13.20 -9.75
N THR A 393 22.40 -12.11 -10.35
CA THR A 393 21.14 -11.46 -9.94
C THR A 393 19.91 -12.36 -10.15
N TYR A 394 20.02 -13.36 -11.03
CA TYR A 394 19.00 -14.38 -11.28
C TYR A 394 19.29 -15.71 -10.58
N GLY A 395 20.35 -15.79 -9.77
CA GLY A 395 20.80 -17.05 -9.16
C GLY A 395 21.37 -18.05 -10.16
N LEU A 396 21.88 -17.57 -11.30
CA LEU A 396 22.47 -18.37 -12.39
C LEU A 396 23.98 -18.15 -12.49
N ALA A 397 24.69 -19.12 -13.07
CA ALA A 397 26.05 -18.89 -13.54
C ALA A 397 26.03 -18.04 -14.82
N GLY A 398 27.07 -17.24 -15.08
CA GLY A 398 27.10 -16.38 -16.27
C GLY A 398 27.07 -17.15 -17.59
N ALA A 399 27.66 -18.35 -17.65
CA ALA A 399 27.56 -19.22 -18.82
C ALA A 399 26.12 -19.68 -19.13
N ASP A 400 25.30 -19.87 -18.09
CA ASP A 400 23.88 -20.23 -18.25
C ASP A 400 23.04 -19.00 -18.61
N TYR A 401 23.33 -17.86 -17.97
CA TYR A 401 22.71 -16.58 -18.30
C TYR A 401 23.00 -16.17 -19.76
N GLY A 402 24.23 -16.37 -20.24
CA GLY A 402 24.67 -16.12 -21.61
C GLY A 402 23.93 -16.92 -22.67
N ARG A 403 23.20 -17.97 -22.28
CA ARG A 403 22.37 -18.79 -23.18
C ARG A 403 20.89 -18.39 -23.17
N LEU A 404 20.50 -17.41 -22.35
CA LEU A 404 19.14 -16.89 -22.38
C LEU A 404 18.88 -16.18 -23.71
N LEU A 405 17.73 -16.47 -24.32
CA LEU A 405 17.27 -15.79 -25.54
C LEU A 405 16.36 -14.60 -25.23
N ARG A 406 15.70 -14.61 -24.05
CA ARG A 406 14.81 -13.55 -23.56
C ARG A 406 14.48 -13.79 -22.09
N ARG A 407 14.46 -12.73 -21.27
CA ARG A 407 13.84 -12.74 -19.94
C ARG A 407 12.31 -12.85 -20.09
N THR A 408 11.66 -13.72 -19.31
CA THR A 408 10.18 -13.79 -19.21
C THR A 408 9.62 -12.62 -18.43
#